data_AF-A0A6A9TA12-F1
#
_entry.id   AF-A0A6A9TA12-F1
#
_cell.length_a   1.000
_cell.length_b   1.000
_cell.length_c   1.000
_cell.angle_alpha   90.00
_cell.angle_beta   90.00
_cell.angle_gamma   90.00
#
_symmetry.space_group_name_H-M   'P 1'
#
loop_
_entity.id
_entity.type
_entity.pdbx_description
1 polymer ?
#
loop_
_entity_poly.entity_id
_entity_poly.type
_entity_poly.pdbx_seq_one_letter_code
_entity_poly.pdbx_strand_id
1 'polypeptide(L)'
;MTEQTPTAAREAFETADAIDATGDRYRVTSTPFDGWVEAAEADAEWALQYTVTVEVPTLQSVTEGAVGPAVLDGWRDTLERRLADAPGATRVSVDLDSLDVREVADTVVVEYVFTLGSPDTAAAVAKTFVEYVEGTYVEGIVPGYEYTGVAADLLSNAQSGGAEGERGGTPL
;
A
#
# COMPACT_ATOMS: atom_id res chain seq x y z
N MET A 1 -4.98 -1.08 -21.28
CA MET A 1 -3.62 -0.66 -21.61
C MET A 1 -2.56 -1.61 -21.03
N THR A 2 -2.74 -2.93 -21.10
CA THR A 2 -1.59 -3.86 -20.97
C THR A 2 -0.61 -3.74 -22.15
N GLU A 3 -1.05 -3.17 -23.27
CA GLU A 3 -0.24 -2.91 -24.47
C GLU A 3 0.85 -1.83 -24.28
N GLN A 4 0.86 -1.10 -23.15
CA GLN A 4 1.91 -0.13 -22.81
C GLN A 4 2.91 -0.66 -21.77
N THR A 5 2.62 -1.78 -21.11
CA THR A 5 3.52 -2.34 -20.11
C THR A 5 4.67 -3.07 -20.80
N PRO A 6 5.94 -2.73 -20.52
CA PRO A 6 7.08 -3.44 -21.09
C PRO A 6 7.00 -4.94 -20.84
N THR A 7 7.35 -5.76 -21.84
CA THR A 7 7.19 -7.22 -21.80
C THR A 7 7.80 -7.85 -20.55
N ALA A 8 9.00 -7.42 -20.16
CA ALA A 8 9.69 -7.96 -18.99
C ALA A 8 8.96 -7.66 -17.67
N ALA A 9 8.33 -6.47 -17.55
CA ALA A 9 7.51 -6.12 -16.40
C ALA A 9 6.22 -6.94 -16.37
N ARG A 10 5.56 -7.10 -17.52
CA ARG A 10 4.39 -7.96 -17.63
C ARG A 10 4.67 -9.40 -17.17
N GLU A 11 5.74 -10.01 -17.66
CA GLU A 11 6.10 -11.39 -17.29
C GLU A 11 6.41 -11.51 -15.78
N ALA A 12 7.09 -10.53 -15.20
CA ALA A 12 7.33 -10.49 -13.77
C ALA A 12 6.03 -10.36 -12.97
N PHE A 13 5.11 -9.47 -13.36
CA PHE A 13 3.82 -9.32 -12.67
C PHE A 13 2.95 -10.57 -12.77
N GLU A 14 2.94 -11.25 -13.91
CA GLU A 14 2.17 -12.50 -14.12
C GLU A 14 2.70 -13.68 -13.30
N THR A 15 3.96 -13.63 -12.85
CA THR A 15 4.60 -14.69 -12.05
C THR A 15 4.75 -14.34 -10.58
N ALA A 16 4.58 -13.06 -10.23
CA ALA A 16 4.69 -12.58 -8.87
C ALA A 16 3.54 -13.08 -7.99
N ASP A 17 3.87 -13.40 -6.75
CA ASP A 17 2.88 -13.68 -5.73
C ASP A 17 2.10 -12.41 -5.35
N ALA A 18 0.78 -12.55 -5.16
CA ALA A 18 -0.13 -11.49 -4.79
C ALA A 18 -0.21 -10.32 -5.80
N ILE A 19 0.05 -10.58 -7.08
CA ILE A 19 -0.22 -9.66 -8.18
C ILE A 19 -1.06 -10.38 -9.23
N ASP A 20 -2.25 -9.86 -9.50
CA ASP A 20 -3.18 -10.43 -10.48
C ASP A 20 -3.46 -9.45 -11.61
N ALA A 21 -3.43 -9.95 -12.85
CA ALA A 21 -3.89 -9.19 -14.01
C ALA A 21 -5.41 -8.97 -13.92
N THR A 22 -5.83 -7.71 -13.78
CA THR A 22 -7.25 -7.32 -13.71
C THR A 22 -7.56 -6.41 -14.89
N GLY A 23 -8.10 -7.04 -15.96
CA GLY A 23 -8.34 -6.37 -17.23
C GLY A 23 -7.03 -5.90 -17.85
N ASP A 24 -6.73 -4.64 -17.64
CA ASP A 24 -5.67 -3.90 -18.31
C ASP A 24 -4.56 -3.38 -17.39
N ARG A 25 -4.63 -3.74 -16.10
CA ARG A 25 -3.72 -3.30 -15.05
C ARG A 25 -3.40 -4.49 -14.14
N TYR A 26 -2.39 -4.32 -13.29
CA TYR A 26 -1.96 -5.34 -12.34
C TYR A 26 -2.34 -4.90 -10.94
N ARG A 27 -3.19 -5.69 -10.28
CA ARG A 27 -3.69 -5.42 -8.93
C ARG A 27 -2.85 -6.18 -7.92
N VAL A 28 -2.40 -5.52 -6.87
CA VAL A 28 -1.77 -6.16 -5.73
C VAL A 28 -2.85 -6.67 -4.79
N THR A 29 -2.89 -7.98 -4.55
CA THR A 29 -4.00 -8.66 -3.86
C THR A 29 -3.70 -9.04 -2.41
N SER A 30 -2.53 -8.65 -1.89
CA SER A 30 -2.15 -8.86 -0.49
C SER A 30 -2.84 -7.90 0.50
N THR A 31 -3.58 -6.91 0.00
CA THR A 31 -4.30 -5.92 0.79
C THR A 31 -5.80 -5.93 0.44
N PRO A 32 -6.71 -5.55 1.36
CA PRO A 32 -8.11 -5.30 1.00
C PRO A 32 -8.31 -3.97 0.25
N PHE A 33 -7.31 -3.09 0.22
CA PHE A 33 -7.35 -1.83 -0.53
C PHE A 33 -7.17 -2.03 -2.04
N ASP A 34 -7.49 -0.99 -2.81
CA ASP A 34 -7.22 -0.98 -4.24
C ASP A 34 -5.78 -0.53 -4.50
N GLY A 35 -4.87 -1.53 -4.52
CA GLY A 35 -3.46 -1.37 -4.87
C GLY A 35 -3.18 -1.80 -6.31
N TRP A 36 -2.48 -0.95 -7.06
CA TRP A 36 -2.14 -1.16 -8.47
C TRP A 36 -0.66 -0.95 -8.72
N VAL A 37 -0.09 -1.73 -9.62
CA VAL A 37 1.27 -1.53 -10.14
C VAL A 37 1.26 -1.40 -11.66
N GLU A 38 2.01 -0.43 -12.15
CA GLU A 38 2.20 -0.14 -13.57
C GLU A 38 3.69 0.02 -13.86
N ALA A 39 4.10 -0.28 -15.08
CA ALA A 39 5.47 -0.10 -15.53
C ALA A 39 5.50 0.59 -16.90
N ALA A 40 6.51 1.42 -17.10
CA ALA A 40 6.80 2.15 -18.32
C ALA A 40 8.32 2.16 -18.60
N GLU A 41 8.69 2.48 -19.84
CA GLU A 41 10.08 2.76 -20.20
C GLU A 41 10.62 3.93 -19.35
N ALA A 42 11.81 3.78 -18.78
CA ALA A 42 12.50 4.88 -18.10
C ALA A 42 13.41 5.64 -19.07
N ASP A 43 13.87 6.84 -18.66
CA ASP A 43 14.94 7.55 -19.38
C ASP A 43 16.25 6.74 -19.42
N ALA A 44 16.46 5.90 -18.41
CA ALA A 44 17.60 5.00 -18.34
C ALA A 44 17.31 3.69 -19.08
N GLU A 45 18.04 3.43 -20.16
CA GLU A 45 17.87 2.24 -21.02
C GLU A 45 18.04 0.88 -20.29
N TRP A 46 18.63 0.87 -19.10
CA TRP A 46 18.85 -0.33 -18.29
C TRP A 46 17.72 -0.59 -17.28
N ALA A 47 16.74 0.29 -17.18
CA ALA A 47 15.70 0.25 -16.16
C ALA A 47 14.31 0.55 -16.72
N LEU A 48 13.31 0.20 -15.92
CA LEU A 48 11.93 0.62 -16.13
C LEU A 48 11.51 1.50 -14.96
N GLN A 49 10.58 2.40 -15.24
CA GLN A 49 9.90 3.18 -14.21
C GLN A 49 8.65 2.41 -13.78
N TYR A 50 8.44 2.35 -12.47
CA TYR A 50 7.28 1.71 -11.87
C TYR A 50 6.46 2.74 -11.12
N THR A 51 5.15 2.63 -11.24
CA THR A 51 4.18 3.44 -10.48
C THR A 51 3.33 2.50 -9.65
N VAL A 52 3.29 2.72 -8.35
CA VAL A 52 2.43 1.99 -7.41
C VAL A 52 1.41 2.95 -6.86
N THR A 53 0.13 2.66 -7.09
CA THR A 53 -0.98 3.48 -6.62
C THR A 53 -1.81 2.69 -5.62
N VAL A 54 -2.08 3.26 -4.45
CA VAL A 54 -2.97 2.66 -3.44
C VAL A 54 -4.05 3.65 -3.07
N GLU A 55 -5.30 3.19 -3.16
CA GLU A 55 -6.47 3.96 -2.74
C GLU A 55 -6.95 3.45 -1.38
N VAL A 56 -6.85 4.32 -0.36
CA VAL A 56 -7.36 4.05 0.99
C VAL A 56 -8.46 5.06 1.34
N PRO A 57 -9.47 4.68 2.13
CA PRO A 57 -10.48 5.65 2.55
C PRO A 57 -9.88 6.75 3.44
N THR A 58 -10.51 7.91 3.46
CA THR A 58 -10.24 8.93 4.49
C THR A 58 -10.73 8.44 5.85
N LEU A 59 -10.12 8.91 6.95
CA LEU A 59 -10.59 8.57 8.29
C LEU A 59 -12.08 8.94 8.50
N GLN A 60 -12.52 10.06 7.92
CA GLN A 60 -13.92 10.51 8.02
C GLN A 60 -14.88 9.56 7.30
N SER A 61 -14.52 8.98 6.15
CA SER A 61 -15.44 8.14 5.36
C SER A 61 -15.70 6.77 5.98
N VAL A 62 -14.80 6.30 6.85
CA VAL A 62 -14.95 5.04 7.60
C VAL A 62 -15.39 5.23 9.05
N THR A 63 -15.66 6.44 9.50
CA THR A 63 -16.05 6.70 10.90
C THR A 63 -17.54 6.95 11.03
N GLU A 64 -18.20 6.34 12.01
CA GLU A 64 -19.56 6.71 12.38
C GLU A 64 -19.58 8.08 13.05
N GLY A 65 -20.29 9.02 12.44
CA GLY A 65 -20.37 10.39 12.92
C GLY A 65 -19.22 11.29 12.44
N ALA A 66 -19.15 12.49 13.01
CA ALA A 66 -18.19 13.51 12.59
C ALA A 66 -16.88 13.39 13.38
N VAL A 67 -15.77 13.35 12.66
CA VAL A 67 -14.41 13.48 13.21
C VAL A 67 -14.04 14.96 13.20
N GLY A 68 -13.44 15.44 14.29
CA GLY A 68 -13.01 16.83 14.37
C GLY A 68 -11.92 17.16 13.33
N PRO A 69 -11.92 18.37 12.71
CA PRO A 69 -10.99 18.71 11.64
C PRO A 69 -9.52 18.61 12.06
N ALA A 70 -9.19 18.99 13.29
CA ALA A 70 -7.82 18.87 13.81
C ALA A 70 -7.33 17.41 13.90
N VAL A 71 -8.25 16.45 14.10
CA VAL A 71 -7.91 15.02 14.10
C VAL A 71 -7.68 14.52 12.68
N LEU A 72 -8.53 14.94 11.74
CA LEU A 72 -8.37 14.59 10.32
C LEU A 72 -7.05 15.12 9.76
N ASP A 73 -6.73 16.40 10.00
CA ASP A 73 -5.48 17.01 9.56
C ASP A 73 -4.27 16.32 10.20
N GLY A 74 -4.30 16.11 11.53
CA GLY A 74 -3.20 15.46 12.24
C GLY A 74 -2.98 14.01 11.84
N TRP A 75 -4.06 13.28 11.55
CA TRP A 75 -4.01 11.93 11.00
C TRP A 75 -3.35 11.93 9.62
N ARG A 76 -3.81 12.80 8.71
CA ARG A 76 -3.29 12.92 7.34
C ARG A 76 -1.79 13.26 7.34
N ASP A 77 -1.39 14.28 8.09
CA ASP A 77 0.01 14.70 8.20
C ASP A 77 0.90 13.56 8.73
N THR A 78 0.37 12.72 9.61
CA THR A 78 1.11 11.58 10.16
C THR A 78 1.21 10.44 9.17
N LEU A 79 0.12 10.14 8.47
CA LEU A 79 0.08 9.16 7.39
C LEU A 79 1.13 9.51 6.33
N GLU A 80 1.08 10.73 5.77
CA GLU A 80 2.01 11.18 4.73
C GLU A 80 3.48 11.06 5.15
N ARG A 81 3.82 11.50 6.37
CA ARG A 81 5.20 11.41 6.89
C ARG A 81 5.69 9.98 7.01
N ARG A 82 4.85 9.06 7.49
CA ARG A 82 5.24 7.65 7.60
C ARG A 82 5.33 6.96 6.25
N LEU A 83 4.42 7.28 5.34
CA LEU A 83 4.46 6.72 3.98
C LEU A 83 5.78 7.04 3.24
N ALA A 84 6.44 8.15 3.57
CA ALA A 84 7.77 8.47 3.06
C ALA A 84 8.88 7.49 3.51
N ASP A 85 8.67 6.75 4.59
CA ASP A 85 9.62 5.77 5.12
C ASP A 85 9.48 4.37 4.45
N ALA A 86 8.50 4.18 3.56
CA ALA A 86 8.24 2.91 2.87
C ALA A 86 9.46 2.27 2.18
N PRO A 87 10.40 3.01 1.55
CA PRO A 87 11.61 2.43 0.97
C PRO A 87 12.43 1.61 1.96
N GLY A 88 12.43 1.99 3.25
CA GLY A 88 13.12 1.29 4.31
C GLY A 88 12.54 -0.09 4.67
N ALA A 89 11.31 -0.39 4.22
CA ALA A 89 10.66 -1.69 4.45
C ALA A 89 11.01 -2.73 3.36
N THR A 90 11.62 -2.30 2.26
CA THR A 90 11.94 -3.18 1.13
C THR A 90 13.23 -3.96 1.37
N ARG A 91 13.35 -5.13 0.73
CA ARG A 91 14.54 -6.00 0.86
C ARG A 91 15.77 -5.47 0.12
N VAL A 92 15.58 -4.49 -0.75
CA VAL A 92 16.61 -3.85 -1.58
C VAL A 92 16.57 -2.36 -1.29
N SER A 93 17.65 -1.63 -1.54
CA SER A 93 17.58 -0.17 -1.47
C SER A 93 16.80 0.37 -2.66
N VAL A 94 15.76 1.16 -2.40
CA VAL A 94 14.94 1.82 -3.42
C VAL A 94 15.02 3.32 -3.17
N ASP A 95 15.40 4.07 -4.20
CA ASP A 95 15.26 5.52 -4.22
C ASP A 95 13.93 5.85 -4.91
N LEU A 96 13.10 6.68 -4.27
CA LEU A 96 11.86 7.15 -4.87
C LEU A 96 12.17 8.31 -5.83
N ASP A 97 11.64 8.21 -7.04
CA ASP A 97 11.57 9.34 -7.97
C ASP A 97 10.53 10.35 -7.46
N SER A 98 9.40 9.85 -6.92
CA SER A 98 8.40 10.68 -6.23
C SER A 98 7.53 9.87 -5.26
N LEU A 99 6.97 10.60 -4.30
CA LEU A 99 5.84 10.19 -3.47
C LEU A 99 4.78 11.29 -3.52
N ASP A 100 3.56 10.97 -3.92
CA ASP A 100 2.39 11.86 -3.84
C ASP A 100 1.33 11.26 -2.93
N VAL A 101 0.76 12.08 -2.04
CA VAL A 101 -0.34 11.69 -1.14
C VAL A 101 -1.42 12.75 -1.22
N ARG A 102 -2.51 12.42 -1.91
CA ARG A 102 -3.58 13.37 -2.20
C ARG A 102 -4.94 12.84 -1.82
N GLU A 103 -5.78 13.72 -1.29
CA GLU A 103 -7.17 13.41 -1.00
C GLU A 103 -8.05 13.71 -2.22
N VAL A 104 -8.93 12.77 -2.56
CA VAL A 104 -9.95 12.91 -3.58
C VAL A 104 -11.26 12.38 -3.02
N ALA A 105 -12.16 13.32 -2.69
CA ALA A 105 -13.41 13.02 -2.01
C ALA A 105 -13.19 12.17 -0.75
N ASP A 106 -13.71 10.95 -0.72
CA ASP A 106 -13.67 10.07 0.45
C ASP A 106 -12.45 9.15 0.50
N THR A 107 -11.48 9.37 -0.40
CA THR A 107 -10.30 8.52 -0.60
C THR A 107 -9.00 9.33 -0.52
N VAL A 108 -7.97 8.76 0.09
CA VAL A 108 -6.57 9.19 -0.04
C VAL A 108 -5.89 8.29 -1.06
N VAL A 109 -5.34 8.89 -2.10
CA VAL A 109 -4.56 8.21 -3.14
C VAL A 109 -3.09 8.41 -2.83
N VAL A 110 -2.38 7.30 -2.63
CA VAL A 110 -0.94 7.25 -2.42
C VAL A 110 -0.28 6.75 -3.70
N GLU A 111 0.69 7.49 -4.22
CA GLU A 111 1.44 7.14 -5.41
C GLU A 111 2.94 7.13 -5.13
N TYR A 112 3.58 5.98 -5.34
CA TYR A 112 5.03 5.84 -5.35
C TYR A 112 5.52 5.67 -6.77
N VAL A 113 6.54 6.44 -7.15
CA VAL A 113 7.26 6.26 -8.42
C VAL A 113 8.71 5.96 -8.11
N PHE A 114 9.25 4.92 -8.76
CA PHE A 114 10.64 4.52 -8.62
C PHE A 114 11.14 3.82 -9.87
N THR A 115 12.45 3.79 -10.04
CA THR A 115 13.12 3.20 -11.19
C THR A 115 13.97 2.00 -10.77
N LEU A 116 13.78 0.84 -11.41
CA LEU A 116 14.55 -0.38 -11.13
C LEU A 116 14.88 -1.17 -12.39
N GLY A 117 16.05 -1.80 -12.40
CA GLY A 117 16.52 -2.65 -13.51
C GLY A 117 15.97 -4.07 -13.51
N SER A 118 15.50 -4.59 -12.37
CA SER A 118 14.97 -5.94 -12.24
C SER A 118 13.44 -5.91 -12.05
N PRO A 119 12.66 -6.38 -13.03
CA PRO A 119 11.20 -6.42 -12.92
C PRO A 119 10.68 -7.32 -11.81
N ASP A 120 11.28 -8.48 -11.57
CA ASP A 120 10.92 -9.36 -10.45
C ASP A 120 11.12 -8.68 -9.09
N THR A 121 12.21 -7.93 -8.97
CA THR A 121 12.50 -7.15 -7.75
C THR A 121 11.51 -6.01 -7.61
N ALA A 122 11.17 -5.33 -8.71
CA ALA A 122 10.19 -4.26 -8.71
C ALA A 122 8.78 -4.74 -8.33
N ALA A 123 8.37 -5.94 -8.77
CA ALA A 123 7.12 -6.57 -8.36
C ALA A 123 7.09 -6.82 -6.84
N ALA A 124 8.19 -7.33 -6.26
CA ALA A 124 8.30 -7.51 -4.81
C ALA A 124 8.27 -6.18 -4.04
N VAL A 125 8.94 -5.15 -4.55
CA VAL A 125 8.91 -3.78 -3.99
C VAL A 125 7.50 -3.21 -4.05
N ALA A 126 6.80 -3.36 -5.17
CA ALA A 126 5.42 -2.90 -5.33
C ALA A 126 4.49 -3.52 -4.29
N LYS A 127 4.57 -4.85 -4.11
CA LYS A 127 3.85 -5.55 -3.04
C LYS A 127 4.17 -4.97 -1.67
N THR A 128 5.45 -4.77 -1.36
CA THR A 128 5.87 -4.19 -0.07
C THR A 128 5.32 -2.78 0.14
N PHE A 129 5.32 -1.92 -0.88
CA PHE A 129 4.75 -0.57 -0.75
C PHE A 129 3.25 -0.61 -0.49
N VAL A 130 2.51 -1.49 -1.17
CA VAL A 130 1.07 -1.66 -0.91
C VAL A 130 0.81 -2.14 0.52
N GLU A 131 1.54 -3.15 0.99
CA GLU A 131 1.43 -3.66 2.36
C GLU A 131 1.84 -2.60 3.40
N TYR A 132 2.83 -1.77 3.08
CA TYR A 132 3.27 -0.68 3.93
C TYR A 132 2.19 0.40 4.08
N VAL A 133 1.48 0.73 3.00
CA VAL A 133 0.32 1.65 3.05
C VAL A 133 -0.76 1.11 3.97
N GLU A 134 -1.09 -0.18 3.85
CA GLU A 134 -2.07 -0.82 4.75
C GLU A 134 -1.63 -0.77 6.22
N GLY A 135 -0.40 -1.19 6.50
CA GLY A 135 0.14 -1.16 7.87
C GLY A 135 0.11 0.25 8.46
N THR A 136 0.55 1.25 7.68
CA THR A 136 0.56 2.65 8.11
C THR A 136 -0.86 3.18 8.35
N TYR A 137 -1.81 2.81 7.49
CA TYR A 137 -3.22 3.16 7.65
C TYR A 137 -3.79 2.60 8.97
N VAL A 138 -3.55 1.32 9.24
CA VAL A 138 -3.99 0.64 10.48
C VAL A 138 -3.35 1.26 11.72
N GLU A 139 -2.04 1.55 11.68
CA GLU A 139 -1.35 2.25 12.76
C GLU A 139 -1.86 3.67 12.99
N GLY A 140 -2.42 4.30 11.95
CA GLY A 140 -3.00 5.63 12.01
C GLY A 140 -4.41 5.68 12.63
N ILE A 141 -5.07 4.54 12.85
CA ILE A 141 -6.44 4.52 13.39
C ILE A 141 -6.50 5.17 14.78
N VAL A 142 -7.38 6.15 14.93
CA VAL A 142 -7.52 6.96 16.15
C VAL A 142 -8.48 6.27 17.14
N PRO A 143 -8.06 5.97 18.38
CA PRO A 143 -8.94 5.38 19.39
C PRO A 143 -10.12 6.28 19.77
N GLY A 144 -11.25 5.66 20.16
CA GLY A 144 -12.42 6.37 20.66
C GLY A 144 -13.47 6.73 19.61
N TYR A 145 -13.23 6.38 18.36
CA TYR A 145 -14.21 6.42 17.27
C TYR A 145 -14.74 5.03 16.95
N GLU A 146 -15.96 4.98 16.40
CA GLU A 146 -16.57 3.77 15.88
C GLU A 146 -16.34 3.71 14.37
N TYR A 147 -15.73 2.61 13.91
CA TYR A 147 -15.31 2.45 12.51
C TYR A 147 -16.20 1.47 11.77
N THR A 148 -16.35 1.67 10.46
CA THR A 148 -17.14 0.83 9.55
C THR A 148 -16.32 0.43 8.32
N GLY A 149 -16.86 -0.52 7.55
CA GLY A 149 -16.25 -1.01 6.32
C GLY A 149 -14.85 -1.60 6.54
N VAL A 150 -13.95 -1.34 5.59
CA VAL A 150 -12.59 -1.92 5.57
C VAL A 150 -11.78 -1.60 6.84
N ALA A 151 -11.98 -0.43 7.46
CA ALA A 151 -11.27 -0.08 8.70
C ALA A 151 -11.71 -0.96 9.89
N ALA A 152 -13.00 -1.30 9.97
CA ALA A 152 -13.52 -2.21 11.00
C ALA A 152 -13.01 -3.64 10.80
N ASP A 153 -12.95 -4.10 9.55
CA ASP A 153 -12.44 -5.43 9.19
C ASP A 153 -10.95 -5.55 9.53
N LEU A 154 -10.14 -4.55 9.15
CA LEU A 154 -8.71 -4.51 9.47
C LEU A 154 -8.46 -4.51 10.99
N LEU A 155 -9.22 -3.72 11.74
CA LEU A 155 -9.10 -3.66 13.20
C LEU A 155 -9.49 -5.00 13.86
N SER A 156 -10.51 -5.69 13.33
CA SER A 156 -10.93 -7.01 13.80
C SER A 156 -9.88 -8.09 13.52
N ASN A 157 -9.24 -8.02 12.36
CA ASN A 157 -8.15 -8.94 11.98
C ASN A 157 -6.91 -8.72 12.86
N ALA A 158 -6.53 -7.46 13.12
CA ALA A 158 -5.40 -7.12 13.99
C ALA A 158 -5.58 -7.64 15.42
N GLN A 159 -6.79 -7.55 15.97
CA GLN A 159 -7.12 -8.08 17.30
C GLN A 159 -7.05 -9.62 17.34
N SER A 160 -7.47 -10.28 16.26
CA SER A 160 -7.51 -11.74 16.17
C SER A 160 -6.11 -12.34 15.97
N GLY A 161 -5.26 -11.69 15.16
CA GLY A 161 -3.86 -12.09 14.97
C GLY A 161 -2.99 -11.93 16.23
N GLY A 162 -3.37 -11.06 17.16
CA GLY A 162 -2.73 -10.94 18.48
C GLY A 162 -3.07 -12.09 19.45
N ALA A 163 -4.10 -12.88 19.17
CA ALA A 163 -4.54 -13.98 20.05
C ALA A 163 -3.80 -15.31 19.80
N GLU A 164 -3.01 -15.43 18.74
CA GLU A 164 -2.17 -16.60 18.45
C GLU A 164 -0.80 -16.60 19.16
N GLY A 165 -0.50 -15.54 19.93
CA GLY A 165 0.73 -15.41 20.72
C GLY A 165 0.69 -15.98 22.14
N GLU A 166 -0.45 -16.48 22.65
CA GLU A 166 -0.59 -16.86 24.06
C GLU A 166 -1.21 -18.27 24.22
N ARG A 167 -0.40 -19.32 24.01
CA ARG A 167 -0.43 -20.62 24.73
C ARG A 167 0.58 -21.63 24.15
N GLY A 168 1.87 -21.34 24.30
CA GLY A 168 2.93 -22.35 24.27
C GLY A 168 3.41 -22.60 25.70
N GLY A 169 2.75 -23.49 26.42
CA GLY A 169 3.07 -23.78 27.83
C GLY A 169 4.52 -24.23 28.01
N THR A 170 5.25 -23.54 28.90
CA THR A 170 6.57 -23.94 29.36
C THR A 170 6.44 -25.25 30.14
N PRO A 171 7.10 -26.35 29.75
CA PRO A 171 7.14 -27.56 30.56
C PRO A 171 8.05 -27.35 31.77
N LEU A 172 7.53 -27.65 32.96
CA LEU A 172 8.32 -28.02 34.15
C LEU A 172 8.20 -29.53 34.37
#